data_AF-A0A6J7RNG3-F1
#
_entry.id   AF-A0A6J7RNG3-F1
#
_cell.length_a   1.000
_cell.length_b   1.000
_cell.length_c   1.000
_cell.angle_alpha   90.00
_cell.angle_beta   90.00
_cell.angle_gamma   90.00
#
_symmetry.space_group_name_H-M   'P 1'
#
loop_
_entity.id
_entity.type
_entity.pdbx_description
1 polymer ?
#
loop_
_entity_poly.entity_id
_entity_poly.type
_entity_poly.pdbx_seq_one_letter_code
_entity_poly.pdbx_strand_id
1 'polypeptide(L)' 'MNAAERRIVHQHLRDREDVDTHSEGDEPRRYLVITPVIT' A
#
# COMPACT_ATOMS: atom_id res chain seq x y z
N MET A 1 -2.52 -11.19 1.67
CA MET A 1 -1.47 -10.49 2.43
C MET A 1 -2.05 -10.08 3.76
N ASN A 2 -1.45 -10.47 4.87
CA ASN A 2 -1.93 -10.12 6.21
C ASN A 2 -1.63 -8.63 6.54
N ALA A 3 -2.10 -8.15 7.69
CA ALA A 3 -1.90 -6.77 8.09
C ALA A 3 -0.42 -6.38 8.27
N ALA A 4 0.43 -7.29 8.77
CA ALA A 4 1.85 -7.03 8.97
C ALA A 4 2.59 -6.88 7.64
N GLU A 5 2.33 -7.76 6.68
CA GLU A 5 2.88 -7.71 5.34
C GLU A 5 2.47 -6.42 4.60
N ARG A 6 1.19 -5.99 4.68
CA ARG A 6 0.73 -4.68 4.15
C ARG A 6 1.50 -3.52 4.75
N ARG A 7 1.72 -3.53 6.06
CA ARG A 7 2.47 -2.49 6.76
C ARG A 7 3.93 -2.43 6.31
N ILE A 8 4.59 -3.57 6.13
CA ILE A 8 5.98 -3.63 5.68
C ILE A 8 6.13 -2.96 4.30
N VAL A 9 5.26 -3.31 3.35
CA VAL A 9 5.32 -2.72 2.00
C VAL A 9 5.01 -1.23 2.03
N HIS A 10 3.97 -0.80 2.76
CA HIS A 10 3.63 0.61 2.93
C HIS A 10 4.81 1.42 3.50
N GLN A 11 5.43 0.92 4.58
CA GLN A 11 6.58 1.61 5.20
C GLN A 11 7.80 1.66 4.28
N HIS A 12 8.04 0.62 3.49
CA HIS A 12 9.16 0.58 2.54
C HIS A 12 8.98 1.59 1.39
N LEU A 13 7.74 1.82 0.94
CA LEU A 13 7.43 2.73 -0.16
C LEU A 13 7.13 4.17 0.29
N ARG A 14 7.00 4.42 1.60
CA ARG A 14 6.60 5.72 2.16
C ARG A 14 7.49 6.90 1.73
N ASP A 15 8.79 6.68 1.61
CA ASP A 15 9.76 7.75 1.32
C ASP A 15 9.99 7.96 -0.18
N ARG A 16 9.27 7.21 -1.04
CA ARG A 16 9.31 7.40 -2.49
C ARG A 16 8.34 8.49 -2.90
N GLU A 17 8.80 9.42 -3.73
CA GLU A 17 7.98 10.54 -4.21
C GLU A 17 7.16 10.20 -5.47
N ASP A 18 7.43 9.06 -6.11
CA ASP A 18 6.83 8.66 -7.38
C ASP A 18 5.61 7.73 -7.24
N VAL A 19 5.33 7.26 -6.02
CA VAL A 19 4.22 6.34 -5.73
C VAL A 19 3.50 6.70 -4.43
N ASP A 20 2.21 6.41 -4.39
CA ASP A 20 1.40 6.40 -3.17
C ASP A 20 0.86 4.98 -2.92
N THR A 21 0.51 4.69 -1.67
CA THR A 21 -0.04 3.39 -1.29
C THR A 21 -1.19 3.52 -0.31
N HIS A 22 -2.26 2.78 -0.56
CA HIS A 22 -3.44 2.70 0.31
C HIS A 22 -4.00 1.27 0.34
N SER A 23 -4.84 0.96 1.32
CA SER A 23 -5.50 -0.36 1.38
C SER A 23 -6.93 -0.26 0.88
N GLU A 24 -7.36 -1.27 0.12
CA GLU A 24 -8.72 -1.43 -0.36
C GLU A 24 -9.27 -2.82 -0.04
N GLY A 25 -10.61 -2.94 -0.11
CA GLY A 25 -11.34 -4.17 0.20
C GLY A 25 -11.45 -4.48 1.69
N ASP A 26 -12.21 -5.54 1.98
CA ASP A 26 -12.49 -6.03 3.34
C ASP A 26 -11.83 -7.40 3.58
N GLU A 27 -11.52 -7.71 4.83
CA GLU A 27 -10.95 -9.01 5.19
C GLU A 27 -11.91 -10.17 4.81
N PRO A 28 -11.42 -11.29 4.21
CA PRO A 28 -10.02 -11.65 3.95
C PRO A 28 -9.46 -11.13 2.61
N ARG A 29 -10.26 -10.40 1.84
CA ARG A 29 -9.91 -9.88 0.50
C ARG A 29 -9.36 -8.46 0.55
N ARG A 30 -8.76 -8.05 1.66
CA ARG A 30 -8.14 -6.73 1.79
C ARG A 30 -6.74 -6.73 1.19
N TYR A 31 -6.47 -5.81 0.27
CA TYR A 31 -5.22 -5.71 -0.48
C TYR A 31 -4.59 -4.31 -0.36
N LEU A 32 -3.28 -4.22 -0.62
CA LEU A 32 -2.57 -2.94 -0.75
C LEU A 32 -2.56 -2.56 -2.23
N VAL A 33 -2.96 -1.34 -2.52
CA VAL A 33 -2.87 -0.72 -3.83
C VAL A 33 -1.66 0.21 -3.85
N ILE A 34 -0.93 0.20 -4.97
CA ILE A 34 0.18 1.10 -5.23
C ILE A 34 -0.18 1.88 -6.49
N THR A 35 -0.17 3.20 -6.41
CA THR A 35 -0.51 4.10 -7.51
C THR A 35 0.62 5.06 -7.80
N PRO A 36 0.86 5.45 -9.05
CA PRO A 36 1.75 6.58 -9.34
C PRO A 36 1.21 7.86 -8.69
N VAL A 37 2.10 8.71 -8.20
CA VAL A 37 1.72 10.08 -7.84
C VAL A 37 1.48 10.85 -9.15
N ILE A 38 0.25 11.32 -9.37
CA ILE A 38 -0.07 12.21 -10.49
C ILE A 38 0.05 13.64 -9.96
N THR A 39 1.10 14.33 -10.41
CA THR A 39 1.31 15.77 -10.17
C THR A 39 0.48 16.61 -11.13
#